data_AF-A0A0J9S3C6-F1
#
_entry.id   AF-A0A0J9S3C6-F1
#
_cell.length_a   1.000
_cell.length_b   1.000
_cell.length_c   1.000
_cell.angle_alpha   90.00
_cell.angle_beta   90.00
_cell.angle_gamma   90.00
#
_symmetry.space_group_name_H-M   'P 1'
#
loop_
_entity.id
_entity.type
_entity.pdbx_description
1 polymer ?
#
loop_
_entity_poly.entity_id
_entity_poly.type
_entity_poly.pdbx_seq_one_letter_code
_entity_poly.pdbx_strand_id
1 'polypeptide(L)'
;MLREKLPDGRSYKQKRNESNNIDVYMKNYKHRYGKKKGLYKLDCYYENKIFKKIDYIYDLAKRMRNDKKSFKKNILQNFGYRLIFLSLIPLFGIVFPIIFNEKYPLIDVCYKGHTHTSPCNGYYELLFTEEQWKIFLPIYTTLLSLLTILVLSINFYILIKVLKYERLKCGKGKMSIKEYCRFCKDIY
;
A
#
# COMPACT_ATOMS: atom_id res chain seq x y z
N MET A 1 -48.91 34.03 -42.54
CA MET A 1 -48.72 34.12 -41.08
C MET A 1 -47.38 33.50 -40.71
N LEU A 2 -46.46 34.33 -40.23
CA LEU A 2 -45.14 33.97 -39.69
C LEU A 2 -45.27 33.09 -38.43
N ARG A 3 -44.36 32.12 -38.25
CA ARG A 3 -43.28 32.20 -37.23
C ARG A 3 -42.33 31.00 -37.33
N GLU A 4 -41.04 31.27 -37.52
CA GLU A 4 -39.95 30.39 -37.13
C GLU A 4 -39.99 30.11 -35.62
N LYS A 5 -39.65 28.88 -35.21
CA LYS A 5 -38.94 28.66 -33.94
C LYS A 5 -37.83 27.61 -34.11
N LEU A 6 -36.65 28.09 -33.75
CA LEU A 6 -35.31 27.52 -33.64
C LEU A 6 -35.19 26.16 -32.89
N PRO A 7 -34.05 25.46 -33.04
CA PRO A 7 -33.79 24.16 -32.42
C PRO A 7 -33.47 24.31 -30.93
N ASP A 8 -34.12 23.52 -30.06
CA ASP A 8 -33.77 23.48 -28.64
C ASP A 8 -32.55 22.56 -28.43
N GLY A 9 -31.38 23.17 -28.58
CA GLY A 9 -30.16 22.61 -28.04
C GLY A 9 -30.18 22.70 -26.52
N ARG A 10 -30.36 21.56 -25.83
CA ARG A 10 -29.90 21.38 -24.44
C ARG A 10 -29.85 19.91 -24.02
N SER A 11 -28.75 19.24 -24.38
CA SER A 11 -28.15 18.24 -23.49
C SER A 11 -26.64 18.13 -23.74
N TYR A 12 -25.97 19.28 -23.77
CA TYR A 12 -24.53 19.37 -23.57
C TYR A 12 -24.27 20.01 -22.20
N LYS A 13 -23.41 19.37 -21.41
CA LYS A 13 -22.83 19.80 -20.12
C LYS A 13 -23.54 19.35 -18.84
N GLN A 14 -23.56 18.05 -18.61
CA GLN A 14 -23.52 17.50 -17.25
C GLN A 14 -22.27 16.61 -17.08
N LYS A 15 -21.09 17.17 -17.35
CA LYS A 15 -19.81 16.43 -17.30
C LYS A 15 -18.58 17.27 -16.89
N ARG A 16 -18.79 18.43 -16.25
CA ARG A 16 -17.71 19.40 -15.97
C ARG A 16 -17.38 19.65 -14.49
N ASN A 17 -18.10 19.06 -13.53
CA ASN A 17 -17.88 19.37 -12.10
C ASN A 17 -17.11 18.30 -11.31
N GLU A 18 -17.02 17.04 -11.76
CA GLU A 18 -16.29 15.98 -11.03
C GLU A 18 -14.75 16.13 -11.15
N SER A 19 -14.22 16.47 -12.32
CA SER A 19 -12.76 16.61 -12.51
C SER A 19 -12.19 17.85 -11.83
N ASN A 20 -12.97 18.93 -11.72
CA ASN A 20 -12.46 20.22 -11.27
C ASN A 20 -11.85 20.17 -9.86
N ASN A 21 -12.43 19.41 -8.94
CA ASN A 21 -11.99 19.45 -7.54
C ASN A 21 -10.61 18.82 -7.34
N ILE A 22 -10.36 17.65 -7.93
CA ILE A 22 -9.05 16.99 -7.86
C ILE A 22 -8.01 17.72 -8.71
N ASP A 23 -8.39 18.24 -9.88
CA ASP A 23 -7.49 19.00 -10.75
C ASP A 23 -7.04 20.31 -10.09
N VAL A 24 -7.97 21.05 -9.48
CA VAL A 24 -7.66 22.26 -8.70
C VAL A 24 -6.79 21.90 -7.50
N TYR A 25 -7.09 20.79 -6.81
CA TYR A 25 -6.25 20.31 -5.72
C TYR A 25 -4.83 20.03 -6.21
N MET A 26 -4.63 19.27 -7.29
CA MET A 26 -3.31 18.94 -7.81
C MET A 26 -2.56 20.18 -8.33
N LYS A 27 -3.22 21.12 -9.01
CA LYS A 27 -2.63 22.40 -9.45
C LYS A 27 -2.09 23.23 -8.29
N ASN A 28 -2.83 23.28 -7.19
CA ASN A 28 -2.45 24.02 -5.97
C ASN A 28 -1.36 23.32 -5.13
N TYR A 29 -0.79 22.20 -5.60
CA TYR A 29 0.26 21.46 -4.89
C TYR A 29 1.45 22.33 -4.51
N LYS A 30 2.01 23.11 -5.45
CA LYS A 30 3.22 23.92 -5.21
C LYS A 30 3.02 24.89 -4.04
N HIS A 31 1.86 25.55 -3.99
CA HIS A 31 1.48 26.46 -2.91
C HIS A 31 1.36 25.73 -1.57
N ARG A 32 0.62 24.61 -1.53
CA ARG A 32 0.48 23.81 -0.29
C ARG A 32 1.82 23.30 0.20
N TYR A 33 2.65 22.79 -0.71
CA TYR A 33 3.98 22.26 -0.41
C TYR A 33 4.91 23.34 0.16
N GLY A 34 4.90 24.54 -0.43
CA GLY A 34 5.70 25.68 0.05
C GLY A 34 5.34 26.14 1.47
N LYS A 35 4.07 25.98 1.87
CA LYS A 35 3.60 26.32 3.23
C LYS A 35 3.92 25.28 4.29
N LYS A 36 4.31 24.05 3.93
CA LYS A 36 4.60 22.97 4.90
C LYS A 36 6.07 22.96 5.34
N LYS A 37 6.31 22.56 6.58
CA LYS A 37 7.65 22.39 7.17
C LYS A 37 7.81 20.98 7.76
N GLY A 38 9.05 20.50 7.86
CA GLY A 38 9.39 19.21 8.47
C GLY A 38 8.67 18.01 7.84
N LEU A 39 8.17 17.10 8.68
CA LEU A 39 7.49 15.87 8.26
C LEU A 39 6.22 16.12 7.42
N TYR A 40 5.51 17.22 7.65
CA TYR A 40 4.34 17.57 6.85
C TYR A 40 4.68 17.89 5.39
N LYS A 41 5.92 18.30 5.12
CA LYS A 41 6.41 18.53 3.76
C LYS A 41 6.62 17.20 3.03
N LEU A 42 7.15 16.20 3.74
CA LEU A 42 7.28 14.82 3.23
C LEU A 42 5.91 14.18 2.99
N ASP A 43 4.97 14.30 3.94
CA ASP A 43 3.60 13.80 3.75
C ASP A 43 2.94 14.46 2.53
N CYS A 44 3.08 15.77 2.35
CA CYS A 44 2.54 16.48 1.19
C CYS A 44 3.17 16.02 -0.13
N TYR A 45 4.49 15.76 -0.13
CA TYR A 45 5.20 15.22 -1.28
C TYR A 45 4.72 13.81 -1.65
N TYR A 46 4.65 12.89 -0.68
CA TYR A 46 4.22 11.51 -0.92
C TYR A 46 2.76 11.44 -1.33
N GLU A 47 1.89 12.25 -0.74
CA GLU A 47 0.49 12.37 -1.16
C GLU A 47 0.39 12.76 -2.65
N ASN A 48 1.11 13.80 -3.07
CA ASN A 48 1.11 14.22 -4.47
C ASN A 48 1.68 13.14 -5.40
N LYS A 49 2.70 12.40 -4.95
CA LYS A 49 3.28 11.28 -5.70
C LYS A 49 2.30 10.13 -5.87
N ILE A 50 1.52 9.80 -4.84
CA ILE A 50 0.45 8.80 -4.90
C ILE A 50 -0.66 9.29 -5.84
N PHE A 51 -1.08 10.56 -5.74
CA PHE A 51 -2.17 11.10 -6.54
C PHE A 51 -1.86 11.09 -8.04
N LYS A 52 -0.65 11.53 -8.43
CA LYS A 52 -0.20 11.45 -9.84
C LYS A 52 -0.22 10.02 -10.38
N LYS A 53 0.11 9.06 -9.54
CA LYS A 53 0.08 7.65 -9.91
C LYS A 53 -1.34 7.11 -10.09
N ILE A 54 -2.29 7.52 -9.22
CA ILE A 54 -3.72 7.18 -9.37
C ILE A 54 -4.28 7.82 -10.65
N ASP A 55 -3.94 9.06 -10.91
CA ASP A 55 -4.33 9.79 -12.12
C ASP A 55 -3.87 9.07 -13.39
N TYR A 56 -2.61 8.62 -13.42
CA TYR A 56 -2.08 7.78 -14.49
C TYR A 56 -2.87 6.47 -14.68
N ILE A 57 -3.34 5.85 -13.60
CA ILE A 57 -4.20 4.65 -13.68
C ILE A 57 -5.54 4.99 -14.33
N TYR A 58 -6.16 6.11 -13.96
CA TYR A 58 -7.40 6.57 -14.59
C TYR A 58 -7.23 6.87 -16.08
N ASP A 59 -6.12 7.49 -16.46
CA ASP A 59 -5.77 7.72 -17.85
C ASP A 59 -5.57 6.42 -18.64
N LEU A 60 -4.88 5.44 -18.04
CA LEU A 60 -4.76 4.10 -18.62
C LEU A 60 -6.13 3.44 -18.77
N ALA A 61 -7.01 3.55 -17.77
CA ALA A 61 -8.36 3.00 -17.80
C ALA A 61 -9.17 3.57 -18.96
N LYS A 62 -9.03 4.87 -19.19
CA LYS A 62 -9.70 5.57 -20.29
C LYS A 62 -9.18 5.14 -21.66
N ARG A 63 -7.86 5.01 -21.82
CA ARG A 63 -7.23 4.54 -23.07
C ARG A 63 -7.55 3.08 -23.38
N MET A 64 -7.63 2.24 -22.35
CA MET A 64 -7.79 0.78 -22.46
C MET A 64 -9.22 0.32 -22.14
N ARG A 65 -10.22 1.20 -22.28
CA ARG A 65 -11.62 0.94 -21.90
C ARG A 65 -12.21 -0.34 -22.50
N ASN A 66 -11.78 -0.68 -23.73
CA ASN A 66 -12.28 -1.84 -24.46
C ASN A 66 -11.50 -3.13 -24.15
N ASP A 67 -10.32 -3.03 -23.53
CA ASP A 67 -9.47 -4.17 -23.18
C ASP A 67 -9.29 -4.27 -21.65
N LYS A 68 -10.36 -4.71 -20.99
CA LYS A 68 -10.42 -4.89 -19.54
C LYS A 68 -9.33 -5.84 -19.02
N LYS A 69 -8.91 -6.83 -19.82
CA LYS A 69 -7.89 -7.83 -19.43
C LYS A 69 -6.52 -7.18 -19.37
N SER A 70 -6.13 -6.46 -20.42
CA SER A 70 -4.85 -5.76 -20.47
C SER A 70 -4.78 -4.60 -19.47
N PHE A 71 -5.90 -3.91 -19.22
CA PHE A 71 -5.98 -2.88 -18.18
C PHE A 71 -5.69 -3.44 -16.77
N LYS A 72 -6.37 -4.53 -16.37
CA LYS A 72 -6.13 -5.18 -15.07
C LYS A 72 -4.68 -5.65 -14.93
N LYS A 73 -4.11 -6.23 -15.98
CA LYS A 73 -2.70 -6.67 -16.01
C LYS A 73 -1.74 -5.51 -15.79
N ASN A 74 -1.96 -4.37 -16.45
CA ASN A 74 -1.10 -3.19 -16.33
C ASN A 74 -1.16 -2.55 -14.95
N ILE A 75 -2.35 -2.50 -14.32
CA ILE A 75 -2.46 -2.04 -12.92
C ILE A 75 -1.71 -3.00 -11.98
N LEU A 76 -1.93 -4.31 -12.13
CA LEU A 76 -1.26 -5.32 -11.32
C LEU A 76 0.26 -5.21 -11.48
N GLN A 77 0.76 -4.97 -12.70
CA GLN A 77 2.18 -4.83 -12.97
C GLN A 77 2.81 -3.58 -12.32
N ASN A 78 2.17 -2.43 -12.46
CA ASN A 78 2.75 -1.16 -12.00
C ASN A 78 2.54 -0.89 -10.51
N PHE A 79 1.47 -1.42 -9.91
CA PHE A 79 1.09 -1.15 -8.52
C PHE A 79 0.97 -2.40 -7.67
N GLY A 80 0.25 -3.39 -8.18
CA GLY A 80 -0.08 -4.61 -7.44
C GLY A 80 1.19 -5.34 -6.99
N TYR A 81 2.06 -5.70 -7.93
CA TYR A 81 3.29 -6.41 -7.61
C TYR A 81 4.17 -5.63 -6.63
N ARG A 82 4.28 -4.30 -6.76
CA ARG A 82 5.11 -3.52 -5.84
C ARG A 82 4.60 -3.59 -4.39
N LEU A 83 3.29 -3.55 -4.18
CA LEU A 83 2.69 -3.68 -2.84
C LEU A 83 2.78 -5.13 -2.32
N ILE A 84 2.58 -6.11 -3.20
CA ILE A 84 2.71 -7.53 -2.87
C ILE A 84 4.15 -7.84 -2.46
N PHE A 85 5.13 -7.45 -3.27
CA PHE A 85 6.56 -7.65 -2.98
C PHE A 85 6.96 -6.96 -1.68
N LEU A 86 6.50 -5.73 -1.43
CA LEU A 86 6.79 -5.04 -0.16
C LEU A 86 6.24 -5.81 1.06
N SER A 87 5.04 -6.38 0.93
CA SER A 87 4.38 -7.16 1.98
C SER A 87 4.98 -8.55 2.15
N LEU A 88 5.71 -9.05 1.17
CA LEU A 88 6.37 -10.36 1.20
C LEU A 88 7.67 -10.32 2.01
N ILE A 89 8.32 -9.15 2.15
CA ILE A 89 9.59 -9.01 2.88
C ILE A 89 9.48 -9.49 4.34
N PRO A 90 8.50 -9.04 5.14
CA PRO A 90 8.36 -9.55 6.51
C PRO A 90 7.97 -11.03 6.54
N LEU A 91 7.18 -11.52 5.57
CA LEU A 91 6.77 -12.92 5.49
C LEU A 91 7.97 -13.86 5.35
N PHE A 92 8.96 -13.51 4.54
CA PHE A 92 10.20 -14.29 4.45
C PHE A 92 11.00 -14.30 5.75
N GLY A 93 11.00 -13.20 6.50
CA GLY A 93 11.69 -13.14 7.78
C GLY A 93 11.08 -14.02 8.87
N ILE A 94 9.79 -14.37 8.76
CA ILE A 94 9.11 -15.24 9.73
C ILE A 94 9.58 -16.70 9.61
N VAL A 95 10.13 -17.12 8.46
CA VAL A 95 10.60 -18.49 8.24
C VAL A 95 11.69 -18.87 9.26
N PHE A 96 12.59 -17.94 9.57
CA PHE A 96 13.70 -18.18 10.48
C PHE A 96 13.26 -18.60 11.91
N PRO A 97 12.44 -17.82 12.64
CA PRO A 97 11.99 -18.20 13.98
C PRO A 97 11.04 -19.41 13.97
N ILE A 98 10.41 -19.73 12.84
CA ILE A 98 9.62 -20.97 12.70
C ILE A 98 10.53 -22.20 12.72
N ILE A 99 11.61 -22.18 11.94
CA ILE A 99 12.53 -23.32 11.82
C ILE A 99 13.22 -23.62 13.16
N PHE A 100 13.69 -22.57 13.83
CA PHE A 100 14.50 -22.70 15.05
C PHE A 100 13.70 -22.43 16.34
N ASN A 101 12.41 -22.76 16.34
CA ASN A 101 11.54 -22.54 17.49
C ASN A 101 11.94 -23.48 18.65
N GLU A 102 12.26 -22.95 19.82
CA GLU A 102 12.65 -23.74 21.00
C GLU A 102 11.55 -24.70 21.48
N LYS A 103 10.27 -24.36 21.25
CA LYS A 103 9.14 -25.16 21.75
C LYS A 103 8.76 -26.32 20.81
N TYR A 104 8.94 -26.11 19.51
CA TYR A 104 8.62 -27.09 18.46
C TYR A 104 9.64 -26.93 17.33
N PRO A 105 10.90 -27.33 17.54
CA PRO A 105 11.92 -27.19 16.53
C PRO A 105 11.55 -28.07 15.33
N LEU A 106 11.54 -27.48 14.13
CA LEU A 106 11.40 -28.25 12.88
C LEU A 106 12.69 -28.99 12.55
N ILE A 107 13.81 -28.53 13.12
CA ILE A 107 15.13 -29.09 12.94
C ILE A 107 15.77 -29.20 14.32
N ASP A 108 16.23 -30.40 14.65
CA ASP A 108 17.03 -30.62 15.84
C ASP A 108 18.40 -29.96 15.67
N VAL A 109 18.70 -29.00 16.53
CA VAL A 109 19.92 -28.18 16.46
C VAL A 109 20.77 -28.37 17.70
N CYS A 110 22.08 -28.28 17.52
CA CYS A 110 23.05 -28.27 18.60
C CYS A 110 23.87 -26.97 18.58
N TYR A 111 24.17 -26.41 19.75
CA TYR A 111 24.99 -25.21 19.85
C TYR A 111 26.48 -25.53 19.75
N LYS A 112 27.25 -24.58 19.22
CA LYS A 112 28.70 -24.70 19.14
C LYS A 112 29.32 -24.91 20.53
N GLY A 113 30.16 -25.93 20.65
CA GLY A 113 30.93 -26.21 21.87
C GLY A 113 30.18 -26.99 22.96
N HIS A 114 29.00 -27.52 22.64
CA HIS A 114 28.26 -28.37 23.56
C HIS A 114 28.95 -29.73 23.74
N THR A 115 29.24 -30.13 24.98
CA THR A 115 29.84 -31.45 25.28
C THR A 115 28.71 -32.47 25.42
N HIS A 116 28.73 -33.50 24.59
CA HIS A 116 27.74 -34.57 24.67
C HIS A 116 28.31 -35.81 25.34
N THR A 117 27.51 -36.45 26.17
CA THR A 117 27.76 -37.81 26.68
C THR A 117 27.45 -38.89 25.63
N SER A 118 26.80 -38.54 24.51
CA SER A 118 26.44 -39.42 23.40
C SER A 118 26.57 -38.70 22.04
N PRO A 119 26.86 -39.39 20.92
CA PRO A 119 27.07 -38.74 19.64
C PRO A 119 25.79 -38.11 19.09
N CYS A 120 25.87 -36.84 18.70
CA CYS A 120 24.80 -36.11 18.02
C CYS A 120 24.62 -36.55 16.56
N ASN A 121 24.17 -37.78 16.34
CA ASN A 121 23.77 -38.21 15.00
C ASN A 121 22.44 -37.54 14.63
N GLY A 122 22.46 -36.69 13.61
CA GLY A 122 21.27 -36.07 13.03
C GLY A 122 20.99 -34.61 13.42
N TYR A 123 21.85 -33.98 14.24
CA TYR A 123 21.69 -32.58 14.64
C TYR A 123 22.44 -31.63 13.71
N TYR A 124 21.88 -30.46 13.44
CA TYR A 124 22.60 -29.37 12.77
C TYR A 124 23.34 -28.52 13.80
N GLU A 125 24.67 -28.43 13.67
CA GLU A 125 25.48 -27.57 14.55
C GLU A 125 25.31 -26.10 14.14
N LEU A 126 24.80 -25.30 15.08
CA LEU A 126 24.68 -23.85 14.96
C LEU A 126 26.04 -23.20 15.16
N LEU A 127 26.32 -22.14 14.39
CA LEU A 127 27.52 -21.32 14.56
C LEU A 127 27.58 -20.56 15.89
N PHE A 128 26.44 -20.48 16.59
CA PHE A 128 26.27 -19.74 17.84
C PHE A 128 26.37 -20.66 19.06
N THR A 129 26.93 -20.13 20.14
CA THR A 129 26.76 -20.72 21.49
C THR A 129 25.32 -20.52 21.97
N GLU A 130 24.87 -21.31 22.94
CA GLU A 130 23.53 -21.18 23.53
C GLU A 130 23.25 -19.75 24.06
N GLU A 131 24.21 -19.13 24.72
CA GLU A 131 24.05 -17.77 25.26
C GLU A 131 23.87 -16.72 24.15
N GLN A 132 24.68 -16.80 23.10
CA GLN A 132 24.55 -15.93 21.93
C GLN A 132 23.18 -16.11 21.25
N TRP A 133 22.69 -17.34 21.17
CA TRP A 133 21.41 -17.65 20.58
C TRP A 133 20.24 -17.05 21.37
N LYS A 134 20.26 -17.19 22.70
CA LYS A 134 19.27 -16.60 23.62
C LYS A 134 19.19 -15.08 23.52
N ILE A 135 20.27 -14.41 23.14
CA ILE A 135 20.30 -12.96 22.90
C ILE A 135 19.87 -12.63 21.46
N PHE A 136 20.33 -13.40 20.48
CA PHE A 136 20.09 -13.14 19.07
C PHE A 136 18.61 -13.29 18.68
N LEU A 137 17.96 -14.37 19.11
CA LEU A 137 16.56 -14.67 18.77
C LEU A 137 15.56 -13.56 19.17
N PRO A 138 15.58 -13.01 20.41
CA PRO A 138 14.69 -11.90 20.77
C PRO A 138 15.02 -10.61 20.01
N ILE A 139 16.28 -10.30 19.74
CA ILE A 139 16.66 -9.12 18.94
C ILE A 139 16.14 -9.27 17.50
N TYR A 140 16.34 -10.44 16.89
CA TYR A 140 15.86 -10.73 15.55
C TYR A 140 14.33 -10.59 15.45
N THR A 141 13.60 -11.22 16.38
CA THR A 141 12.13 -11.20 16.39
C THR A 141 11.56 -9.81 16.66
N THR A 142 12.19 -9.01 17.53
CA THR A 142 11.81 -7.61 17.77
C THR A 142 12.05 -6.73 16.55
N LEU A 143 13.20 -6.86 15.88
CA LEU A 143 13.48 -6.14 14.63
C LEU A 143 12.52 -6.54 13.51
N LEU A 144 12.21 -7.83 13.37
CA LEU A 144 11.25 -8.34 12.39
C LEU A 144 9.84 -7.81 12.65
N SER A 145 9.40 -7.77 13.90
CA SER A 145 8.07 -7.24 14.25
C SER A 145 7.97 -5.73 13.97
N LEU A 146 9.01 -4.95 14.29
CA LEU A 146 9.10 -3.53 13.92
C LEU A 146 9.05 -3.31 12.41
N LEU A 147 9.79 -4.11 11.63
CA LEU A 147 9.76 -4.07 10.17
C LEU A 147 8.36 -4.38 9.63
N THR A 148 7.69 -5.37 10.21
CA THR A 148 6.32 -5.76 9.84
C THR A 148 5.35 -4.60 10.08
N ILE A 149 5.40 -3.97 11.26
CA ILE A 149 4.56 -2.81 11.60
C ILE A 149 4.81 -1.66 10.63
N LEU A 150 6.07 -1.38 10.27
CA LEU A 150 6.42 -0.34 9.32
C LEU A 150 5.84 -0.61 7.93
N VAL A 151 6.00 -1.84 7.42
CA VAL A 151 5.44 -2.25 6.11
C VAL A 151 3.92 -2.15 6.10
N LEU A 152 3.25 -2.63 7.15
CA LEU A 152 1.79 -2.50 7.29
C LEU A 152 1.37 -1.03 7.32
N SER A 153 2.08 -0.19 8.08
CA SER A 153 1.81 1.26 8.16
C SER A 153 1.92 1.95 6.80
N ILE A 154 2.90 1.59 5.98
CA ILE A 154 3.05 2.11 4.61
C ILE A 154 1.87 1.68 3.73
N ASN A 155 1.45 0.41 3.80
CA ASN A 155 0.30 -0.08 3.05
C ASN A 155 -0.99 0.65 3.44
N PHE A 156 -1.27 0.77 4.74
CA PHE A 156 -2.40 1.53 5.26
C PHE A 156 -2.36 2.99 4.82
N TYR A 157 -1.18 3.62 4.86
CA TYR A 157 -1.00 5.00 4.38
C TYR A 157 -1.39 5.14 2.91
N ILE A 158 -0.93 4.24 2.04
CA ILE A 158 -1.27 4.25 0.61
C ILE A 158 -2.78 4.10 0.42
N LEU A 159 -3.42 3.15 1.12
CA LEU A 159 -4.87 2.97 1.08
C LEU A 159 -5.60 4.26 1.47
N ILE A 160 -5.27 4.86 2.62
CA ILE A 160 -5.87 6.11 3.10
C ILE A 160 -5.73 7.23 2.06
N LYS A 161 -4.57 7.36 1.40
CA LYS A 161 -4.37 8.37 0.34
C LYS A 161 -5.17 8.06 -0.93
N VAL A 162 -5.31 6.79 -1.33
CA VAL A 162 -6.22 6.40 -2.42
C VAL A 162 -7.66 6.81 -2.08
N LEU A 163 -8.11 6.58 -0.84
CA LEU A 163 -9.45 6.99 -0.42
C LEU A 163 -9.61 8.51 -0.47
N LYS A 164 -8.58 9.26 -0.04
CA LYS A 164 -8.59 10.72 -0.11
C LYS A 164 -8.71 11.22 -1.55
N TYR A 165 -8.03 10.57 -2.50
CA TYR A 165 -8.13 10.91 -3.92
C TYR A 165 -9.56 10.73 -4.44
N GLU A 166 -10.19 9.58 -4.19
CA GLU A 166 -11.57 9.31 -4.63
C GLU A 166 -12.57 10.32 -4.04
N ARG A 167 -12.40 10.66 -2.76
CA ARG A 167 -13.24 11.68 -2.09
C ARG A 167 -13.13 13.04 -2.77
N LEU A 168 -11.90 13.49 -3.04
CA LEU A 168 -11.65 14.76 -3.72
C LEU A 168 -12.19 14.77 -5.15
N LYS A 169 -12.08 13.64 -5.86
CA LYS A 169 -12.64 13.46 -7.20
C LYS A 169 -14.17 13.57 -7.22
N CYS A 170 -14.85 13.05 -6.20
CA CYS A 170 -16.31 13.21 -6.09
C CYS A 170 -16.73 14.54 -5.44
N GLY A 171 -15.80 15.45 -5.13
CA GLY A 171 -16.09 16.72 -4.46
C GLY A 171 -16.62 16.57 -3.03
N LYS A 172 -16.43 15.42 -2.39
CA LYS A 172 -16.95 15.14 -1.06
C LYS A 172 -15.91 15.48 0.02
N GLY A 173 -16.40 16.02 1.14
CA GLY A 173 -15.60 16.37 2.32
C GLY A 173 -15.15 15.17 3.15
N LYS A 174 -14.75 15.43 4.40
CA LYS A 174 -14.35 14.38 5.35
C LYS A 174 -15.57 13.52 5.73
N MET A 175 -15.66 12.33 5.16
CA MET A 175 -16.72 11.35 5.46
C MET A 175 -16.30 10.36 6.54
N SER A 176 -17.29 9.92 7.31
CA SER A 176 -17.20 8.84 8.30
C SER A 176 -17.03 7.47 7.64
N ILE A 177 -16.59 6.47 8.41
CA ILE A 177 -16.40 5.09 7.92
C ILE A 177 -17.73 4.48 7.41
N LYS A 178 -18.87 4.82 8.04
CA LYS A 178 -20.20 4.34 7.62
C LYS A 178 -20.66 4.95 6.29
N GLU A 179 -20.38 6.23 6.07
CA GLU A 179 -20.62 6.90 4.78
C GLU A 179 -19.68 6.36 3.71
N TYR A 180 -18.47 5.98 4.11
CA TYR A 180 -17.49 5.38 3.20
C TYR A 180 -17.91 4.00 2.69
N CYS A 181 -18.40 3.11 3.57
CA CYS A 181 -18.90 1.79 3.14
C CYS A 181 -20.06 1.92 2.15
N ARG A 182 -20.96 2.90 2.36
CA ARG A 182 -22.04 3.20 1.41
C ARG A 182 -21.51 3.75 0.09
N PHE A 183 -20.57 4.69 0.14
CA PHE A 183 -19.95 5.27 -1.06
C PHE A 183 -19.19 4.23 -1.91
N CYS A 184 -18.49 3.28 -1.30
CA CYS A 184 -17.86 2.19 -2.04
C CYS A 184 -18.89 1.29 -2.75
N LYS A 185 -20.04 1.04 -2.11
CA LYS A 185 -21.15 0.28 -2.70
C LYS A 185 -21.83 1.03 -3.86
N ASP A 186 -21.78 2.35 -3.86
CA ASP A 186 -22.34 3.16 -4.95
C ASP A 186 -21.39 3.27 -6.17
N ILE A 187 -20.08 3.04 -5.97
CA ILE A 187 -19.05 3.15 -7.03
C ILE A 187 -18.73 1.81 -7.71
N TYR A 188 -18.81 0.71 -6.97
CA TYR A 188 -18.46 -0.65 -7.42
C TYR A 188 -19.67 -1.57 -7.36
#